data_AF-A0A923HXP8-F1
#
_entry.id   AF-A0A923HXP8-F1
#
_cell.length_a   1.000
_cell.length_b   1.000
_cell.length_c   1.000
_cell.angle_alpha   90.00
_cell.angle_beta   90.00
_cell.angle_gamma   90.00
#
_symmetry.space_group_name_H-M   'P 1'
#
loop_
_entity.id
_entity.type
_entity.pdbx_description
1 polymer ?
#
loop_
_entity_poly.entity_id
_entity_poly.type
_entity_poly.pdbx_seq_one_letter_code
_entity_poly.pdbx_strand_id
1 'polypeptide(L)'
;MFKKKMLRQLPKFGQPLVLMMVVLILVLVPRKIVSDHTRLIWRGELTRASLSDLVSLIEHHPNQYNVIQFRNSPGASASAGTIIDQVEQLIQNYHLGTEARGACASACASVFLLGENRTLFPGVRGEPTYLMLHATRQNTTREVDYGYTEKVHRKIAARSEGKFPLALLDRIFDDKKGTADGELYIFRDPRPSTLGPQHVFVCASAVYAILDTCEPVRGISPSDLGIDIAN
;
A
#
# COMPACT_ATOMS: atom_id res chain seq x y z
N MET A 1 -36.09 -33.99 -22.70
CA MET A 1 -36.43 -33.03 -23.79
C MET A 1 -36.85 -31.65 -23.24
N PHE A 2 -36.08 -31.06 -22.31
CA PHE A 2 -36.53 -29.93 -21.45
C PHE A 2 -35.51 -28.77 -21.33
N LYS A 3 -34.74 -28.44 -22.38
CA LYS A 3 -33.64 -27.45 -22.28
C LYS A 3 -33.67 -26.26 -23.26
N LYS A 4 -34.70 -26.07 -24.10
CA LYS A 4 -34.69 -25.01 -25.13
C LYS A 4 -35.71 -23.87 -24.99
N LYS A 5 -36.63 -23.90 -24.01
CA LYS A 5 -37.71 -22.91 -23.91
C LYS A 5 -37.49 -21.76 -22.93
N MET A 6 -36.49 -21.84 -22.04
CA MET A 6 -36.33 -20.86 -20.96
C MET A 6 -35.41 -19.66 -21.29
N LEU A 7 -34.86 -19.61 -22.51
CA LEU A 7 -33.98 -18.51 -22.97
C LEU A 7 -34.67 -17.53 -23.96
N ARG A 8 -35.97 -17.68 -24.22
CA ARG A 8 -36.71 -16.83 -25.18
C ARG A 8 -37.68 -15.83 -24.55
N GLN A 9 -37.68 -15.68 -23.22
CA GLN A 9 -38.58 -14.77 -22.50
C GLN A 9 -37.83 -13.80 -21.58
N LEU A 10 -36.63 -13.37 -21.98
CA LEU A 10 -36.16 -12.07 -21.51
C LEU A 10 -36.97 -11.02 -22.29
N PRO A 11 -37.81 -10.20 -21.63
CA PRO A 11 -38.50 -9.12 -22.30
C PRO A 11 -37.44 -8.24 -22.98
N LYS A 12 -37.76 -7.72 -24.17
CA LYS A 12 -37.02 -6.64 -24.82
C LYS A 12 -37.11 -5.41 -23.91
N PHE A 13 -36.41 -5.43 -22.78
CA PHE A 13 -36.13 -4.23 -22.01
C PHE A 13 -35.45 -3.29 -23.01
N GLY A 14 -36.12 -2.17 -23.29
CA GLY A 14 -35.64 -1.22 -24.28
C GLY A 14 -34.18 -0.91 -24.00
N GLN A 15 -33.35 -0.94 -25.04
CA GLN A 15 -31.96 -0.47 -25.01
C GLN A 15 -31.73 0.75 -24.08
N PRO A 16 -32.63 1.76 -23.98
CA PRO A 16 -32.48 2.85 -23.02
C PRO A 16 -32.41 2.42 -21.54
N LEU A 17 -33.18 1.43 -21.09
CA LEU A 17 -33.18 1.02 -19.67
C LEU A 17 -31.89 0.27 -19.30
N VAL A 18 -31.39 -0.57 -20.21
CA VAL A 18 -30.10 -1.28 -20.02
C VAL A 18 -28.95 -0.27 -20.03
N LEU A 19 -28.96 0.69 -20.96
CA LEU A 19 -27.96 1.75 -21.02
C LEU A 19 -27.98 2.59 -19.74
N MET A 20 -29.17 2.97 -19.25
CA MET A 20 -29.30 3.76 -18.03
C MET A 20 -28.82 3.00 -16.80
N MET A 21 -29.11 1.69 -16.68
CA MET A 21 -28.58 0.88 -15.58
C MET A 21 -27.07 0.73 -15.65
N VAL A 22 -26.47 0.55 -16.83
CA VAL A 22 -25.00 0.50 -16.98
C VAL A 22 -24.36 1.83 -16.59
N VAL A 23 -24.91 2.95 -17.03
CA VAL A 23 -24.42 4.29 -16.64
C VAL A 23 -24.56 4.49 -15.13
N LEU A 24 -25.69 4.11 -14.53
CA LEU A 24 -25.91 4.23 -13.09
C LEU A 24 -24.89 3.37 -12.31
N ILE A 25 -24.64 2.13 -12.75
CA ILE A 25 -23.63 1.26 -12.13
C ILE A 25 -22.22 1.89 -12.25
N LEU A 26 -21.86 2.41 -13.43
CA LEU A 26 -20.55 3.05 -13.65
C LEU A 26 -20.35 4.32 -12.81
N VAL A 27 -21.42 5.05 -12.50
CA VAL A 27 -21.39 6.21 -11.59
C VAL A 27 -21.33 5.78 -10.13
N LEU A 28 -21.96 4.66 -9.76
CA LEU A 28 -22.04 4.18 -8.38
C LEU A 28 -20.84 3.35 -7.93
N VAL A 29 -20.05 2.76 -8.84
CA VAL A 29 -18.84 2.02 -8.45
C VAL A 29 -17.78 3.02 -7.99
N PRO A 30 -17.39 3.02 -6.70
CA PRO A 30 -16.40 3.96 -6.20
C PRO A 30 -15.07 3.71 -6.88
N ARG A 31 -14.57 4.71 -7.62
CA ARG A 31 -13.25 4.63 -8.26
C ARG A 31 -12.17 4.45 -7.20
N LYS A 32 -11.29 3.48 -7.46
CA LYS A 32 -10.13 3.18 -6.60
C LYS A 32 -9.05 4.26 -6.72
N ILE A 33 -8.91 4.86 -7.90
CA ILE A 33 -8.04 6.02 -8.15
C ILE A 33 -8.91 7.26 -8.35
N VAL A 34 -8.60 8.33 -7.62
CA VAL A 34 -9.21 9.66 -7.78
C VAL A 34 -8.08 10.68 -7.86
N SER A 35 -8.16 11.68 -8.73
CA SER A 35 -7.17 12.75 -8.81
C SER A 35 -7.61 13.99 -8.04
N ASP A 36 -6.65 14.71 -7.45
CA ASP A 36 -6.79 16.13 -7.14
C ASP A 36 -5.58 16.86 -7.74
N HIS A 37 -5.79 17.88 -8.57
CA HIS A 37 -4.73 18.66 -9.23
C HIS A 37 -3.49 17.84 -9.66
N THR A 38 -2.46 17.76 -8.80
CA THR A 38 -1.17 17.10 -9.05
C THR A 38 -1.01 15.72 -8.39
N ARG A 39 -2.03 15.21 -7.69
CA ARG A 39 -1.99 13.96 -6.93
C ARG A 39 -2.96 12.92 -7.45
N LEU A 40 -2.52 11.67 -7.45
CA LEU A 40 -3.35 10.49 -7.68
C LEU A 40 -3.58 9.76 -6.35
N ILE A 41 -4.83 9.76 -5.87
CA ILE A 41 -5.23 9.16 -4.60
C ILE A 41 -5.69 7.71 -4.86
N TRP A 42 -4.90 6.75 -4.38
CA TRP A 42 -5.18 5.32 -4.46
C TRP A 42 -5.80 4.81 -3.15
N ARG A 43 -7.08 4.40 -3.22
CA ARG A 43 -7.89 4.01 -2.06
C ARG A 43 -8.00 2.49 -1.91
N GLY A 44 -7.76 1.99 -0.70
CA GLY A 44 -7.97 0.58 -0.37
C GLY A 44 -6.95 -0.35 -1.03
N GLU A 45 -7.33 -1.61 -1.23
CA GLU A 45 -6.44 -2.64 -1.79
C GLU A 45 -5.85 -2.24 -3.14
N LEU A 46 -4.54 -2.48 -3.29
CA LEU A 46 -3.81 -2.34 -4.54
C LEU A 46 -4.08 -3.58 -5.40
N THR A 47 -4.85 -3.40 -6.47
CA THR A 47 -5.21 -4.45 -7.41
C THR A 47 -4.57 -4.18 -8.78
N ARG A 48 -4.49 -5.21 -9.63
CA ARG A 48 -4.05 -5.05 -11.02
C ARG A 48 -4.95 -4.08 -11.81
N ALA A 49 -6.24 -4.08 -11.54
CA ALA A 49 -7.19 -3.16 -12.18
C ALA A 49 -6.87 -1.71 -11.81
N SER A 50 -6.73 -1.41 -10.51
CA SER A 50 -6.37 -0.06 -10.06
C SER A 50 -4.96 0.37 -10.47
N LEU A 51 -4.03 -0.57 -10.64
CA LEU A 51 -2.71 -0.30 -11.22
C LEU A 51 -2.83 0.09 -12.70
N SER A 52 -3.64 -0.63 -13.48
CA SER A 52 -3.92 -0.27 -14.87
C SER A 52 -4.55 1.12 -14.99
N ASP A 53 -5.46 1.46 -14.06
CA ASP A 53 -6.06 2.80 -14.00
C ASP A 53 -4.99 3.86 -13.69
N LEU A 54 -4.08 3.59 -12.74
CA LEU A 54 -2.98 4.48 -12.38
C LEU A 54 -2.04 4.73 -13.57
N VAL A 55 -1.58 3.65 -14.23
CA VAL A 55 -0.70 3.72 -15.41
C VAL A 55 -1.37 4.56 -16.49
N SER A 56 -2.64 4.24 -16.81
CA SER A 56 -3.40 4.97 -17.82
C SER A 56 -3.50 6.47 -17.51
N LEU A 57 -3.79 6.85 -16.27
CA LEU A 57 -3.89 8.26 -15.87
C LEU A 57 -2.56 9.01 -16.00
N ILE A 58 -1.44 8.38 -15.64
CA ILE A 58 -0.11 8.99 -15.75
C ILE A 58 0.29 9.14 -17.22
N GLU A 59 0.08 8.12 -18.04
CA GLU A 59 0.47 8.11 -19.45
C GLU A 59 -0.37 9.07 -20.31
N HIS A 60 -1.67 9.21 -20.03
CA HIS A 60 -2.55 10.15 -20.75
C HIS A 60 -2.35 11.60 -20.32
N HIS A 61 -1.79 11.84 -19.13
CA HIS A 61 -1.56 13.17 -18.58
C HIS A 61 -0.11 13.33 -18.09
N PRO A 62 0.88 13.18 -19.00
CA PRO A 62 2.27 13.26 -18.60
C PRO A 62 2.57 14.64 -18.00
N ASN A 63 3.35 14.66 -16.92
CA ASN A 63 3.70 15.85 -16.15
C ASN A 63 2.56 16.52 -15.36
N GLN A 64 1.33 16.01 -15.41
CA GLN A 64 0.25 16.55 -14.59
C GLN A 64 0.40 16.12 -13.12
N TYR A 65 0.77 14.86 -12.90
CA TYR A 65 0.83 14.25 -11.58
C TYR A 65 2.27 14.09 -11.12
N ASN A 66 2.54 14.46 -9.88
CA ASN A 66 3.86 14.33 -9.25
C ASN A 66 3.82 13.46 -7.99
N VAL A 67 2.64 13.00 -7.55
CA VAL A 67 2.48 12.26 -6.30
C VAL A 67 1.43 11.16 -6.41
N ILE A 68 1.72 10.02 -5.79
CA ILE A 68 0.74 8.96 -5.50
C ILE A 68 0.43 9.00 -4.00
N GLN A 69 -0.82 9.29 -3.63
CA GLN A 69 -1.28 9.24 -2.24
C GLN A 69 -2.03 7.93 -1.96
N PHE A 70 -1.51 7.12 -1.05
CA PHE A 70 -2.20 5.93 -0.55
C PHE A 70 -3.14 6.29 0.59
N ARG A 71 -4.39 5.82 0.51
CA ARG A 71 -5.39 6.09 1.54
C ARG A 71 -6.03 4.80 2.04
N ASN A 72 -5.78 4.50 3.32
CA ASN A 72 -6.29 3.31 4.02
C ASN A 72 -6.12 2.05 3.16
N SER A 73 -4.89 1.79 2.72
CA SER A 73 -4.54 0.67 1.86
C SER A 73 -3.94 -0.47 2.68
N PRO A 74 -4.55 -1.67 2.66
CA PRO A 74 -3.97 -2.87 3.27
C PRO A 74 -2.85 -3.48 2.41
N GLY A 75 -2.47 -2.83 1.31
CA GLY A 75 -1.53 -3.37 0.32
C GLY A 75 -2.23 -4.20 -0.74
N ALA A 76 -1.58 -5.27 -1.18
CA ALA A 76 -2.01 -6.12 -2.28
C ALA A 76 -2.11 -7.59 -1.83
N SER A 77 -2.98 -8.33 -2.49
CA SER A 77 -3.10 -9.79 -2.35
C SER A 77 -2.07 -10.52 -3.24
N ALA A 78 -2.51 -11.46 -4.09
CA ALA A 78 -1.68 -12.35 -4.90
C ALA A 78 -0.70 -11.67 -5.87
N SER A 79 -0.85 -10.36 -6.11
CA SER A 79 -0.06 -9.59 -7.09
C SER A 79 0.88 -8.58 -6.45
N ALA A 80 1.18 -8.69 -5.15
CA ALA A 80 2.01 -7.72 -4.43
C ALA A 80 3.33 -7.41 -5.11
N GLY A 81 4.16 -8.42 -5.42
CA GLY A 81 5.46 -8.20 -6.07
C GLY A 81 5.35 -7.51 -7.44
N THR A 82 4.39 -7.93 -8.27
CA THR A 82 4.16 -7.28 -9.58
C THR A 82 3.74 -5.82 -9.44
N ILE A 83 2.88 -5.51 -8.46
CA ILE A 83 2.43 -4.13 -8.23
C ILE A 83 3.58 -3.28 -7.70
N ILE A 84 4.38 -3.80 -6.76
CA ILE A 84 5.56 -3.10 -6.24
C ILE A 84 6.52 -2.74 -7.38
N ASP A 85 6.90 -3.73 -8.20
CA ASP A 85 7.85 -3.53 -9.30
C ASP A 85 7.32 -2.53 -10.35
N GLN A 86 6.04 -2.59 -10.72
CA GLN A 86 5.47 -1.68 -11.71
C GLN A 86 5.31 -0.25 -11.17
N VAL A 87 4.87 -0.08 -9.92
CA VAL A 87 4.75 1.26 -9.35
C VAL A 87 6.12 1.88 -9.10
N GLU A 88 7.13 1.08 -8.74
CA GLU A 88 8.51 1.56 -8.69
C GLU A 88 8.99 2.10 -10.04
N GLN A 89 8.70 1.40 -11.14
CA GLN A 89 9.04 1.87 -12.49
C GLN A 89 8.33 3.20 -12.81
N LEU A 90 7.05 3.35 -12.44
CA LEU A 90 6.34 4.62 -12.61
C LEU A 90 7.00 5.73 -11.78
N ILE A 91 7.36 5.46 -10.52
CA ILE A 91 8.06 6.41 -9.66
C ILE A 91 9.38 6.85 -10.31
N GLN A 92 10.17 5.92 -10.84
CA GLN A 92 11.46 6.21 -11.47
C GLN A 92 11.30 7.01 -12.77
N ASN A 93 10.33 6.66 -13.61
CA ASN A 93 10.14 7.28 -14.91
C ASN A 93 9.52 8.68 -14.83
N TYR A 94 8.67 8.91 -13.82
CA TYR A 94 7.89 10.15 -13.68
C TYR A 94 8.24 10.96 -12.44
N HIS A 95 9.31 10.60 -11.72
CA HIS A 95 9.79 11.31 -10.53
C HIS A 95 8.71 11.51 -9.45
N LEU A 96 7.94 10.46 -9.18
CA LEU A 96 6.76 10.57 -8.31
C LEU A 96 7.14 10.49 -6.83
N GLY A 97 6.64 11.45 -6.06
CA GLY A 97 6.55 11.35 -4.61
C GLY A 97 5.44 10.39 -4.17
N THR A 98 5.48 9.99 -2.90
CA THR A 98 4.48 9.15 -2.26
C THR A 98 3.97 9.80 -0.99
N GLU A 99 2.66 9.70 -0.79
CA GLU A 99 1.99 10.15 0.42
C GLU A 99 1.19 9.00 1.03
N ALA A 100 1.05 8.97 2.34
CA ALA A 100 0.16 8.03 3.01
C ALA A 100 -0.78 8.74 4.00
N ARG A 101 -2.04 8.31 4.01
CA ARG A 101 -3.09 8.81 4.90
C ARG A 101 -3.90 7.65 5.47
N GLY A 102 -3.83 7.49 6.80
CA GLY A 102 -4.34 6.32 7.50
C GLY A 102 -3.42 5.11 7.35
N ALA A 103 -3.98 3.91 7.33
CA ALA A 103 -3.18 2.68 7.22
C ALA A 103 -2.57 2.54 5.82
N CYS A 104 -1.28 2.25 5.73
CA CYS A 104 -0.59 1.83 4.51
C CYS A 104 0.26 0.61 4.83
N ALA A 105 -0.30 -0.58 4.60
CA ALA A 105 0.29 -1.84 5.03
C ALA A 105 0.78 -2.70 3.85
N SER A 106 1.66 -3.66 4.14
CA SER A 106 2.13 -4.65 3.16
C SER A 106 2.73 -3.96 1.92
N ALA A 107 2.33 -4.38 0.72
CA ALA A 107 2.75 -3.78 -0.53
C ALA A 107 2.56 -2.26 -0.60
N CYS A 108 1.58 -1.68 0.12
CA CYS A 108 1.44 -0.23 0.21
C CYS A 108 2.65 0.41 0.86
N ALA A 109 3.09 -0.10 2.02
CA ALA A 109 4.24 0.44 2.74
C ALA A 109 5.51 0.33 1.89
N SER A 110 5.70 -0.80 1.21
CA SER A 110 6.84 -1.00 0.31
C SER A 110 6.85 0.02 -0.83
N VAL A 111 5.72 0.20 -1.53
CA VAL A 111 5.63 1.18 -2.63
C VAL A 111 5.79 2.60 -2.11
N PHE A 112 5.16 2.93 -0.99
CA PHE A 112 5.32 4.23 -0.35
C PHE A 112 6.80 4.55 -0.12
N LEU A 113 7.56 3.63 0.46
CA LEU A 113 8.99 3.84 0.75
C LEU A 113 9.89 3.92 -0.49
N LEU A 114 9.40 3.55 -1.67
CA LEU A 114 10.14 3.66 -2.93
C LEU A 114 9.95 5.02 -3.62
N GLY A 115 9.01 5.86 -3.15
CA GLY A 115 8.77 7.21 -3.65
C GLY A 115 9.99 8.11 -3.58
N GLU A 116 10.07 9.11 -4.46
CA GLU A 116 11.19 10.07 -4.48
C GLU A 116 11.23 10.91 -3.20
N ASN A 117 10.09 11.53 -2.87
CA ASN A 117 9.79 12.12 -1.56
C ASN A 117 8.69 11.30 -0.89
N ARG A 118 8.71 11.19 0.44
CA ARG A 118 7.85 10.28 1.20
C ARG A 118 7.21 11.04 2.35
N THR A 119 5.89 11.21 2.36
CA THR A 119 5.24 12.06 3.38
C THR A 119 4.06 11.35 4.05
N LEU A 120 4.03 11.34 5.38
CA LEU A 120 2.88 10.87 6.17
C LEU A 120 1.97 12.05 6.53
N PHE A 121 0.69 11.94 6.15
CA PHE A 121 -0.34 12.92 6.49
C PHE A 121 -1.17 12.48 7.69
N PRO A 122 -1.84 13.40 8.41
CA PRO A 122 -2.84 13.02 9.42
C PRO A 122 -3.95 12.16 8.83
N GLY A 123 -4.53 11.24 9.61
CA GLY A 123 -5.70 10.47 9.19
C GLY A 123 -6.90 11.36 8.84
N VAL A 124 -7.88 10.84 8.09
CA VAL A 124 -9.01 11.68 7.63
C VAL A 124 -10.08 11.84 8.68
N ARG A 125 -10.28 10.83 9.51
CA ARG A 125 -11.31 10.74 10.56
C ARG A 125 -10.68 10.52 11.93
N GLY A 126 -9.46 11.00 12.12
CA GLY A 126 -8.70 10.83 13.36
C GLY A 126 -8.08 9.44 13.52
N GLU A 127 -8.17 8.56 12.52
CA GLU A 127 -7.43 7.31 12.52
C GLU A 127 -5.91 7.56 12.51
N PRO A 128 -5.10 6.73 13.17
CA PRO A 128 -3.65 6.85 13.09
C PRO A 128 -3.19 6.61 11.66
N THR A 129 -2.18 7.38 11.23
CA THR A 129 -1.45 7.10 9.99
C THR A 129 -0.19 6.32 10.31
N TYR A 130 -0.01 5.20 9.62
CA TYR A 130 1.14 4.33 9.85
C TYR A 130 1.47 3.51 8.60
N LEU A 131 2.74 3.13 8.53
CA LEU A 131 3.23 2.10 7.62
C LEU A 131 3.33 0.78 8.38
N MET A 132 3.01 -0.32 7.71
CA MET A 132 3.28 -1.66 8.20
C MET A 132 4.00 -2.45 7.10
N LEU A 133 5.22 -2.88 7.37
CA LEU A 133 6.01 -3.75 6.52
C LEU A 133 6.00 -5.17 7.09
N HIS A 134 5.99 -6.16 6.21
CA HIS A 134 6.20 -7.57 6.53
C HIS A 134 6.82 -8.25 5.31
N ALA A 135 7.33 -9.46 5.48
CA ALA A 135 8.05 -10.15 4.42
C ALA A 135 7.14 -10.49 3.23
N THR A 136 7.64 -10.34 2.00
CA THR A 136 6.86 -10.72 0.83
C THR A 136 6.72 -12.24 0.79
N ARG A 137 5.54 -12.72 0.41
CA ARG A 137 5.25 -14.16 0.30
C ARG A 137 5.02 -14.57 -1.14
N GLN A 138 5.48 -15.77 -1.48
CA GLN A 138 5.20 -16.39 -2.77
C GLN A 138 3.71 -16.66 -2.89
N ASN A 139 3.12 -16.32 -4.04
CA ASN A 139 1.68 -16.48 -4.24
C ASN A 139 1.22 -17.95 -4.18
N THR A 140 2.05 -18.88 -4.64
CA THR A 140 1.74 -20.31 -4.72
C THR A 140 1.97 -21.04 -3.40
N THR A 141 3.17 -20.92 -2.83
CA THR A 141 3.56 -21.68 -1.62
C THR A 141 3.17 -20.97 -0.32
N ARG A 142 2.87 -19.66 -0.39
CA ARG A 142 2.70 -18.76 0.77
C ARG A 142 3.95 -18.61 1.64
N GLU A 143 5.07 -19.25 1.29
CA GLU A 143 6.33 -19.10 2.00
C GLU A 143 6.90 -17.70 1.77
N VAL A 144 7.76 -17.27 2.69
CA VAL A 144 8.52 -16.02 2.56
C VAL A 144 9.44 -16.09 1.35
N ASP A 145 9.35 -15.06 0.52
CA ASP A 145 10.28 -14.79 -0.58
C ASP A 145 11.40 -13.88 -0.07
N TYR A 146 12.40 -14.48 0.57
CA TYR A 146 13.55 -13.76 1.13
C TYR A 146 14.29 -12.96 0.05
N GLY A 147 14.56 -13.58 -1.11
CA GLY A 147 15.31 -12.93 -2.19
C GLY A 147 14.60 -11.69 -2.73
N TYR A 148 13.28 -11.77 -2.93
CA TYR A 148 12.50 -10.60 -3.34
C TYR A 148 12.41 -9.56 -2.22
N THR A 149 12.15 -9.98 -0.98
CA THR A 149 12.03 -9.08 0.17
C THR A 149 13.32 -8.29 0.40
N GLU A 150 14.47 -8.95 0.44
CA GLU A 150 15.78 -8.29 0.55
C GLU A 150 16.06 -7.35 -0.63
N LYS A 151 15.67 -7.73 -1.85
CA LYS A 151 15.79 -6.84 -3.03
C LYS A 151 15.01 -5.55 -2.81
N VAL A 152 13.78 -5.63 -2.28
CA VAL A 152 12.97 -4.44 -1.95
C VAL A 152 13.62 -3.65 -0.80
N HIS A 153 14.12 -4.31 0.25
CA HIS A 153 14.80 -3.63 1.36
C HIS A 153 16.03 -2.84 0.91
N ARG A 154 16.88 -3.43 0.05
CA ARG A 154 18.03 -2.73 -0.54
C ARG A 154 17.61 -1.49 -1.33
N LYS A 155 16.49 -1.56 -2.05
CA LYS A 155 15.93 -0.39 -2.76
C LYS A 155 15.42 0.68 -1.80
N ILE A 156 14.71 0.30 -0.74
CA ILE A 156 14.24 1.24 0.30
C ILE A 156 15.42 1.93 1.00
N ALA A 157 16.44 1.16 1.41
CA ALA A 157 17.64 1.69 2.03
C ALA A 157 18.38 2.65 1.10
N ALA A 158 18.54 2.30 -0.18
CA ALA A 158 19.15 3.18 -1.17
C ALA A 158 18.32 4.47 -1.41
N ARG A 159 17.00 4.34 -1.51
CA ARG A 159 16.07 5.45 -1.76
C ARG A 159 16.00 6.45 -0.59
N SER A 160 16.24 5.97 0.62
CA SER A 160 16.35 6.79 1.84
C SER A 160 17.77 7.32 2.08
N GLU A 161 18.71 7.15 1.13
CA GLU A 161 20.12 7.55 1.27
C GLU A 161 20.79 6.91 2.51
N GLY A 162 20.38 5.69 2.85
CA GLY A 162 20.88 4.94 4.01
C GLY A 162 20.24 5.33 5.35
N LYS A 163 19.33 6.32 5.39
CA LYS A 163 18.60 6.71 6.60
C LYS A 163 17.72 5.59 7.16
N PHE A 164 17.18 4.74 6.28
CA PHE A 164 16.47 3.53 6.68
C PHE A 164 17.44 2.33 6.66
N PRO A 165 18.02 1.93 7.81
CA PRO A 165 19.06 0.90 7.83
C PRO A 165 18.47 -0.47 7.49
N LEU A 166 19.22 -1.24 6.69
CA LEU A 166 18.87 -2.63 6.36
C LEU A 166 18.66 -3.47 7.62
N ALA A 167 19.49 -3.29 8.64
CA ALA A 167 19.35 -3.99 9.91
C ALA A 167 17.99 -3.78 10.59
N LEU A 168 17.33 -2.63 10.39
CA LEU A 168 15.96 -2.40 10.88
C LEU A 168 14.92 -3.05 9.98
N LEU A 169 15.08 -2.94 8.65
CA LEU A 169 14.18 -3.55 7.67
C LEU A 169 14.16 -5.08 7.82
N ASP A 170 15.32 -5.70 8.00
CA ASP A 170 15.49 -7.15 8.11
C ASP A 170 14.96 -7.70 9.43
N ARG A 171 14.56 -6.84 10.39
CA ARG A 171 13.86 -7.29 11.61
C ARG A 171 12.51 -7.92 11.32
N ILE A 172 11.93 -7.73 10.14
CA ILE A 172 10.70 -8.45 9.74
C ILE A 172 10.92 -9.95 9.56
N PHE A 173 12.18 -10.41 9.41
CA PHE A 173 12.52 -11.82 9.38
C PHE A 173 12.72 -12.42 10.79
N ASP A 174 12.78 -11.59 11.83
CA ASP A 174 12.95 -12.04 13.22
C ASP A 174 11.63 -12.57 13.77
N ASP A 175 11.37 -13.85 13.51
CA ASP A 175 10.25 -14.58 14.06
C ASP A 175 10.76 -15.69 14.99
N LYS A 176 10.46 -15.59 16.29
CA LYS A 176 10.84 -16.61 17.28
C LYS A 176 10.12 -17.97 17.07
N LYS A 177 9.33 -18.11 16.00
CA LYS A 177 8.42 -19.24 15.75
C LYS A 177 8.67 -19.98 14.43
N GLY A 178 9.66 -19.59 13.63
CA GLY A 178 10.04 -20.30 12.39
C GLY A 178 9.01 -20.22 11.27
N THR A 179 8.12 -19.22 11.31
CA THR A 179 7.07 -18.91 10.32
C THR A 179 7.37 -17.64 9.50
N ALA A 180 8.45 -16.92 9.83
CA ALA A 180 8.99 -15.72 9.19
C ALA A 180 7.97 -14.58 8.93
N ASP A 181 7.16 -14.24 9.93
CA ASP A 181 6.10 -13.22 9.86
C ASP A 181 6.26 -12.12 10.91
N GLY A 182 7.44 -11.50 10.95
CA GLY A 182 7.63 -10.25 11.69
C GLY A 182 6.96 -9.08 10.98
N GLU A 183 6.51 -8.09 11.74
CA GLU A 183 5.98 -6.84 11.20
C GLU A 183 6.75 -5.64 11.75
N LEU A 184 7.08 -4.70 10.89
CA LEU A 184 7.68 -3.42 11.25
C LEU A 184 6.64 -2.32 11.04
N TYR A 185 6.25 -1.67 12.13
CA TYR A 185 5.33 -0.54 12.13
C TYR A 185 6.08 0.78 12.26
N ILE A 186 5.66 1.77 11.49
CA ILE A 186 6.16 3.15 11.56
C ILE A 186 4.95 4.08 11.64
N PHE A 187 4.74 4.67 12.80
CA PHE A 187 3.63 5.60 13.04
C PHE A 187 4.04 7.04 12.76
N ARG A 188 3.12 7.81 12.14
CA ARG A 188 3.26 9.26 11.99
C ARG A 188 3.43 9.94 13.35
N ASP A 189 2.50 9.68 14.27
CA ASP A 189 2.48 10.22 15.62
C ASP A 189 2.96 9.16 16.63
N PRO A 190 3.68 9.54 17.69
CA PRO A 190 4.21 8.57 18.62
C PRO A 190 3.08 7.84 19.35
N ARG A 191 3.28 6.54 19.57
CA ARG A 191 2.36 5.66 20.29
C ARG A 191 2.93 5.33 21.67
N PRO A 192 2.09 5.20 22.71
CA PRO A 192 2.55 4.74 24.02
C PRO A 192 3.27 3.39 23.93
N SER A 193 4.31 3.22 24.74
CA SER A 193 5.05 1.95 24.89
C SER A 193 5.68 1.85 26.29
N THR A 194 6.27 0.70 26.59
CA THR A 194 7.06 0.48 27.82
C THR A 194 8.29 1.39 27.93
N LEU A 195 8.76 1.97 26.83
CA LEU A 195 9.89 2.91 26.76
C LEU A 195 9.43 4.38 26.62
N GLY A 196 8.15 4.67 26.90
CA GLY A 196 7.53 5.97 26.62
C GLY A 196 6.99 6.05 25.19
N PRO A 197 6.61 7.25 24.71
CA PRO A 197 6.08 7.43 23.36
C PRO A 197 7.13 7.09 22.29
N GLN A 198 6.82 6.20 21.35
CA GLN A 198 7.72 5.76 20.27
C GLN A 198 6.98 5.72 18.93
N HIS A 199 7.71 5.87 17.82
CA HIS A 199 7.12 5.82 16.48
C HIS A 199 7.26 4.46 15.80
N VAL A 200 8.30 3.70 16.16
CA VAL A 200 8.68 2.49 15.44
C VAL A 200 8.53 1.28 16.36
N PHE A 201 7.90 0.21 15.84
CA PHE A 201 7.64 -1.01 16.59
C PHE A 201 7.94 -2.23 15.73
N VAL A 202 8.55 -3.25 16.33
CA VAL A 202 8.79 -4.55 15.70
C VAL A 202 7.95 -5.60 16.40
N CYS A 203 7.04 -6.23 15.68
CA CYS A 203 6.14 -7.25 16.20
C CYS A 203 6.60 -8.61 15.69
N ALA A 204 6.78 -9.58 16.59
CA ALA A 204 7.23 -10.93 16.23
C ALA A 204 6.11 -11.83 15.64
N SER A 205 4.91 -11.28 15.38
CA SER A 205 3.74 -12.02 14.93
C SER A 205 2.85 -11.16 14.04
N ALA A 206 2.64 -11.58 12.79
CA ALA A 206 1.75 -10.94 11.83
C ALA A 206 0.24 -11.13 12.07
N VAL A 207 -0.14 -11.92 13.09
CA VAL A 207 -1.54 -12.21 13.39
C VAL A 207 -2.05 -11.19 14.42
N TYR A 208 -2.61 -10.09 13.92
CA TYR A 208 -3.22 -9.01 14.71
C TYR A 208 -2.26 -8.43 15.77
N ALA A 209 -1.24 -7.69 15.31
CA ALA A 209 -0.32 -7.01 16.21
C ALA A 209 -1.08 -6.13 17.22
N ILE A 210 -1.13 -6.61 18.46
CA ILE A 210 -1.46 -5.77 19.61
C ILE A 210 -0.18 -4.99 19.88
N LEU A 211 -0.18 -3.68 19.62
CA LEU A 211 1.04 -2.86 19.73
C LEU A 211 1.76 -3.02 21.07
N ASP A 212 1.03 -3.28 22.16
CA ASP A 212 1.58 -3.53 23.50
C ASP A 212 2.47 -4.78 23.58
N THR A 213 2.38 -5.68 22.60
CA THR A 213 3.20 -6.89 22.48
C THR A 213 4.40 -6.72 21.54
N CYS A 214 4.49 -5.58 20.85
CA CYS A 214 5.58 -5.28 19.93
C CYS A 214 6.75 -4.65 20.68
N GLU A 215 7.96 -4.91 20.22
CA GLU A 215 9.17 -4.27 20.72
C GLU A 215 9.25 -2.83 20.22
N PRO A 216 9.22 -1.82 21.10
CA PRO A 216 9.45 -0.44 20.69
C PRO A 216 10.91 -0.20 20.31
N VAL A 217 11.14 0.46 19.17
CA VAL A 217 12.49 0.88 18.75
C VAL A 217 12.75 2.30 19.22
N ARG A 218 13.71 2.44 20.14
CA ARG A 218 13.94 3.69 20.87
C ARG A 218 14.50 4.79 19.98
N GLY A 219 13.86 5.96 20.04
CA GLY A 219 14.45 7.22 19.54
C GLY A 219 14.56 7.32 18.02
N ILE A 220 13.83 6.48 17.29
CA ILE A 220 13.70 6.57 15.83
C ILE A 220 12.34 7.20 15.51
N SER A 221 12.37 8.32 14.81
CA SER A 221 11.21 9.00 14.25
C SER A 221 11.12 8.75 12.73
N PRO A 222 9.98 9.05 12.09
CA PRO A 222 9.85 8.95 10.63
C PRO A 222 10.91 9.76 9.88
N SER A 223 11.29 10.95 10.36
CA SER A 223 12.31 11.78 9.70
C SER A 223 13.70 11.15 9.74
N ASP A 224 14.02 10.40 10.80
CA ASP A 224 15.28 9.64 10.90
C ASP A 224 15.35 8.53 9.85
N LEU A 225 14.20 8.08 9.34
CA LEU A 225 14.07 7.09 8.26
C LEU A 225 13.94 7.72 6.86
N GLY A 226 14.07 9.05 6.75
CA GLY A 226 13.89 9.78 5.50
C GLY A 226 12.44 9.91 5.05
N ILE A 227 11.51 10.00 6.00
CA ILE A 227 10.07 10.18 5.78
C ILE A 227 9.63 11.50 6.42
N ASP A 228 9.00 12.37 5.62
CA ASP A 228 8.49 13.65 6.05
C ASP A 228 7.13 13.50 6.76
N ILE A 229 6.84 14.43 7.67
CA ILE A 229 5.56 14.54 8.35
C ILE A 229 4.86 15.81 7.88
N ALA A 230 3.69 15.67 7.27
CA ALA A 230 2.85 16.82 6.96
C ALA A 230 2.17 17.34 8.23
N ASN A 231 2.08 18.67 8.32
CA ASN A 231 1.39 19.40 9.39
C ASN A 231 -0.12 19.18 9.33
#